data_AF-A0A2V8CUX6-F1
#
_entry.id   AF-A0A2V8CUX6-F1
#
_cell.length_a   1.000
_cell.length_b   1.000
_cell.length_c   1.000
_cell.angle_alpha   90.00
_cell.angle_beta   90.00
_cell.angle_gamma   90.00
#
_symmetry.space_group_name_H-M   'P 1'
#
loop_
_entity.id
_entity.type
_entity.pdbx_description
1 polymer ?
#
loop_
_entity_poly.entity_id
_entity_poly.type
_entity_poly.pdbx_seq_one_letter_code
_entity_poly.pdbx_strand_id
1 'polypeptide(L)'
;EHRTLRFTVTTPNIGDADIFIGDPNTHMDPNGDGNFKDSDGLFEFATCHNHFHFRNYAKYELLPVAADGSLGAPIQAKKRGFCMIDVTPFHETSNGSWVYRSCGRIGIPGNQGISTGWADTYVKSLGGQYFLMDDPVAPVTPGNYLLRITVNPPFVASNKEPCPALDTNGFCHMFKESDYSNNVGQVYITVPDRVGKTGWGPGGNDGNLTSEASDDEDRPTK
;
A
#
# COMPACT_ATOMS: atom_id res chain seq x y z
N GLU A 1 -12.51 18.57 -9.27
CA GLU A 1 -12.57 17.14 -9.64
C GLU A 1 -11.26 16.76 -10.30
N HIS A 2 -10.70 15.60 -9.96
CA HIS A 2 -9.42 15.10 -10.48
C HIS A 2 -9.62 13.78 -11.22
N ARG A 3 -8.78 13.49 -12.22
CA ARG A 3 -8.83 12.22 -12.96
C ARG A 3 -7.93 11.20 -12.28
N THR A 4 -8.45 9.99 -12.04
CA THR A 4 -7.72 8.94 -11.32
C THR A 4 -7.71 7.63 -12.09
N LEU A 5 -6.58 6.92 -12.01
CA LEU A 5 -6.46 5.52 -12.40
C LEU A 5 -6.53 4.67 -11.13
N ARG A 6 -7.63 3.95 -10.94
CA ARG A 6 -7.90 3.10 -9.77
C ARG A 6 -7.66 1.62 -10.06
N PHE A 7 -7.20 0.89 -9.06
CA PHE A 7 -6.85 -0.53 -9.16
C PHE A 7 -6.90 -1.20 -7.79
N THR A 8 -7.16 -2.51 -7.77
CA THR A 8 -7.08 -3.29 -6.52
C THR A 8 -5.70 -3.92 -6.40
N VAL A 9 -5.14 -3.91 -5.20
CA VAL A 9 -3.91 -4.64 -4.87
C VAL A 9 -4.21 -5.62 -3.75
N THR A 10 -3.85 -6.88 -3.97
CA THR A 10 -3.93 -7.94 -2.96
C THR A 10 -2.52 -8.45 -2.69
N THR A 11 -2.11 -8.41 -1.43
CA THR A 11 -0.78 -8.82 -0.95
C THR A 11 -0.92 -10.00 0.01
N PRO A 12 -0.76 -11.22 -0.49
CA PRO A 12 -0.92 -12.42 0.32
C PRO A 12 0.31 -12.71 1.18
N ASN A 13 0.07 -13.16 2.42
CA ASN A 13 1.09 -13.86 3.17
C ASN A 13 1.11 -15.34 2.75
N ILE A 14 2.11 -15.68 1.94
CA ILE A 14 2.37 -17.02 1.41
C ILE A 14 3.48 -17.77 2.17
N GLY A 15 3.96 -17.18 3.27
CA GLY A 15 4.97 -17.77 4.14
C GLY A 15 4.41 -18.87 5.04
N ASP A 16 5.24 -19.31 5.98
CA ASP A 16 4.92 -20.31 7.00
C ASP A 16 4.69 -19.71 8.39
N ALA A 17 4.70 -18.38 8.49
CA ALA A 17 4.45 -17.62 9.71
C ALA A 17 3.73 -16.30 9.42
N ASP A 18 3.05 -15.78 10.42
CA ASP A 18 2.39 -14.48 10.34
C ASP A 18 3.42 -13.36 10.18
N ILE A 19 3.08 -12.36 9.38
CA ILE A 19 3.72 -11.06 9.49
C ILE A 19 3.12 -10.40 10.72
N PHE A 20 3.90 -10.24 11.78
CA PHE A 20 3.48 -9.55 12.99
C PHE A 20 4.22 -8.22 13.11
N ILE A 21 3.48 -7.11 13.00
CA ILE A 21 4.03 -5.77 13.22
C ILE A 21 3.78 -5.35 14.67
N GLY A 22 2.52 -5.40 15.13
CA GLY A 22 2.13 -4.96 16.47
C GLY A 22 1.24 -3.72 16.46
N ASP A 23 0.97 -3.17 17.65
CA ASP A 23 0.09 -2.02 17.83
C ASP A 23 0.84 -0.72 17.54
N PRO A 24 0.40 0.11 16.57
CA PRO A 24 1.10 1.34 16.23
C PRO A 24 1.20 2.33 17.40
N ASN A 25 0.30 2.30 18.39
CA ASN A 25 0.45 3.16 19.57
C ASN A 25 1.73 2.82 20.36
N THR A 26 2.08 1.53 20.44
CA THR A 26 3.30 1.08 21.12
C THR A 26 4.58 1.38 20.34
N HIS A 27 4.49 1.54 19.02
CA HIS A 27 5.60 1.93 18.15
C HIS A 27 5.78 3.45 18.07
N MET A 28 4.69 4.20 18.21
CA MET A 28 4.67 5.66 18.05
C MET A 28 4.94 6.41 19.35
N ASP A 29 4.47 5.88 20.48
CA ASP A 29 4.65 6.47 21.82
C ASP A 29 4.87 5.33 22.85
N PRO A 30 6.04 4.68 22.83
CA PRO A 30 6.32 3.54 23.71
C PRO A 30 6.33 3.92 25.20
N ASN A 31 6.59 5.18 25.55
CA ASN A 31 6.60 5.63 26.95
C ASN A 31 5.23 6.16 27.45
N GLY A 32 4.29 6.44 26.54
CA GLY A 32 2.93 6.87 26.83
C GLY A 32 2.80 8.33 27.28
N ASP A 33 3.74 9.21 26.93
CA ASP A 33 3.76 10.62 27.34
C ASP A 33 2.96 11.55 26.42
N GLY A 34 2.39 11.01 25.33
CA GLY A 34 1.56 11.73 24.37
C GLY A 34 2.33 12.47 23.31
N ASN A 35 3.65 12.26 23.17
CA ASN A 35 4.43 12.75 22.04
C ASN A 35 5.16 11.61 21.31
N PHE A 36 5.42 11.78 20.01
CA PHE A 36 5.99 10.73 19.17
C PHE A 36 7.52 10.80 19.01
N LYS A 37 8.23 11.41 19.97
CA LYS A 37 9.69 11.64 19.83
C LYS A 37 10.53 10.39 20.00
N ASP A 38 10.02 9.40 20.70
CA ASP A 38 10.64 8.11 20.99
C ASP A 38 10.07 6.98 20.12
N SER A 39 9.36 7.33 19.04
CA SER A 39 8.93 6.35 18.05
C SER A 39 10.10 5.55 17.49
N ASP A 40 9.89 4.24 17.30
CA ASP A 40 10.87 3.36 16.66
C ASP A 40 10.99 3.56 15.14
N GLY A 41 10.13 4.40 14.58
CA GLY A 41 10.15 4.80 13.18
C GLY A 41 9.54 3.79 12.21
N LEU A 42 8.83 2.75 12.67
CA LEU A 42 8.08 1.83 11.79
C LEU A 42 6.81 2.46 11.21
N PHE A 43 6.18 3.33 12.00
CA PHE A 43 4.99 4.07 11.60
C PHE A 43 5.31 5.56 11.40
N GLU A 44 4.52 6.22 10.56
CA GLU A 44 4.46 7.67 10.50
C GLU A 44 3.05 8.14 10.85
N PHE A 45 2.95 9.29 11.51
CA PHE A 45 1.67 9.87 11.85
C PHE A 45 1.18 10.80 10.74
N ALA A 46 0.07 10.45 10.11
CA ALA A 46 -0.56 11.27 9.08
C ALA A 46 -1.39 12.39 9.73
N THR A 47 -0.76 13.56 9.94
CA THR A 47 -1.39 14.71 10.62
C THR A 47 -2.67 15.22 9.96
N CYS A 48 -2.84 14.99 8.65
CA CYS A 48 -4.05 15.39 7.94
C CYS A 48 -5.27 14.54 8.28
N HIS A 49 -5.10 13.24 8.58
CA HIS A 49 -6.21 12.29 8.80
C HIS A 49 -6.13 11.55 10.14
N ASN A 50 -5.18 11.95 11.00
CA ASN A 50 -5.10 11.57 12.40
C ASN A 50 -4.97 10.05 12.66
N HIS A 51 -4.23 9.34 11.80
CA HIS A 51 -3.94 7.92 11.95
C HIS A 51 -2.51 7.54 11.56
N PHE A 52 -2.14 6.29 11.85
CA PHE A 52 -0.79 5.76 11.66
C PHE A 52 -0.65 5.06 10.32
N HIS A 53 0.44 5.35 9.61
CA HIS A 53 0.83 4.73 8.35
C HIS A 53 2.05 3.86 8.57
N PHE A 54 1.97 2.57 8.30
CA PHE A 54 3.15 1.71 8.26
C PHE A 54 4.04 2.13 7.08
N ARG A 55 5.29 2.42 7.38
CA ARG A 55 6.23 2.96 6.38
C ARG A 55 6.70 1.85 5.45
N ASN A 56 6.97 2.22 4.20
CA ASN A 56 7.56 1.35 3.18
C ASN A 56 6.87 -0.03 3.03
N TYR A 57 5.54 -0.11 3.20
CA TYR A 57 4.82 -1.37 2.96
C TYR A 57 4.79 -1.74 1.49
N ALA A 58 4.42 -0.81 0.61
CA ALA A 58 4.33 -1.06 -0.81
C ALA A 58 4.63 0.20 -1.63
N LYS A 59 5.19 -0.01 -2.81
CA LYS A 59 5.52 1.01 -3.79
C LYS A 59 4.75 0.75 -5.07
N TYR A 60 3.99 1.74 -5.52
CA TYR A 60 3.14 1.66 -6.72
C TYR A 60 3.69 2.58 -7.80
N GLU A 61 4.02 2.01 -8.95
CA GLU A 61 4.69 2.72 -10.06
C GLU A 61 3.96 2.47 -11.38
N LEU A 62 3.81 3.54 -12.17
CA LEU A 62 3.53 3.45 -13.60
C LEU A 62 4.78 3.80 -14.38
N LEU A 63 5.24 2.88 -15.23
CA LEU A 63 6.37 3.13 -16.12
C LEU A 63 5.85 3.28 -17.55
N PRO A 64 6.03 4.44 -18.22
CA PRO A 64 5.67 4.59 -19.62
C PRO A 64 6.41 3.56 -20.48
N VAL A 65 5.72 2.97 -21.46
CA VAL A 65 6.31 2.00 -22.39
C VAL A 65 6.46 2.69 -23.75
N ALA A 66 7.69 2.85 -24.20
CA ALA A 66 7.99 3.41 -25.51
C ALA A 66 7.69 2.40 -26.64
N ALA A 67 7.67 2.88 -27.88
CA ALA A 67 7.35 2.06 -29.05
C ALA A 67 8.33 0.88 -29.28
N ASP A 68 9.56 1.00 -28.79
CA ASP A 68 10.59 -0.05 -28.82
C ASP A 68 10.51 -1.02 -27.63
N GLY A 69 9.53 -0.84 -26.73
CA GLY A 69 9.34 -1.63 -25.52
C GLY A 69 10.16 -1.16 -24.31
N SER A 70 10.98 -0.11 -24.45
CA SER A 70 11.75 0.42 -23.33
C SER A 70 10.85 1.11 -22.29
N LEU A 71 11.26 1.05 -21.02
CA LEU A 71 10.54 1.65 -19.90
C LEU A 71 11.08 3.05 -19.60
N GLY A 72 10.18 4.02 -19.51
CA GLY A 72 10.47 5.39 -19.08
C GLY A 72 10.60 5.53 -17.56
N ALA A 73 10.77 6.77 -17.11
CA ALA A 73 10.86 7.09 -15.69
C ALA A 73 9.56 6.72 -14.94
N PRO A 74 9.65 6.12 -13.74
CA PRO A 74 8.48 5.71 -12.99
C PRO A 74 7.71 6.90 -12.42
N ILE A 75 6.41 6.91 -12.63
CA ILE A 75 5.45 7.80 -11.97
C ILE A 75 4.96 7.09 -10.71
N GLN A 76 5.16 7.68 -9.55
CA GLN A 76 4.74 7.11 -8.26
C GLN A 76 3.28 7.44 -7.96
N ALA A 77 2.54 6.49 -7.38
CA ALA A 77 1.24 6.79 -6.80
C ALA A 77 1.41 7.75 -5.60
N LYS A 78 0.35 8.47 -5.25
CA LYS A 78 0.34 9.35 -4.07
C LYS A 78 0.03 8.61 -2.77
N LYS A 79 -0.26 7.31 -2.83
CA LYS A 79 -0.51 6.49 -1.64
C LYS A 79 0.76 6.45 -0.78
N ARG A 80 0.64 6.94 0.45
CA ARG A 80 1.71 6.92 1.46
C ARG A 80 1.34 6.09 2.68
N GLY A 81 0.03 5.95 2.93
CA GLY A 81 -0.50 5.21 4.04
C GLY A 81 -0.85 3.77 3.72
N PHE A 82 -0.30 2.88 4.53
CA PHE A 82 -0.69 1.48 4.56
C PHE A 82 -0.89 1.04 6.00
N CYS A 83 -1.95 0.30 6.21
CA CYS A 83 -2.20 -0.57 7.33
C CYS A 83 -2.09 -2.03 6.87
N MET A 84 -1.63 -2.93 7.73
CA MET A 84 -1.57 -4.36 7.45
C MET A 84 -2.62 -5.09 8.30
N ILE A 85 -3.64 -5.63 7.65
CA ILE A 85 -4.69 -6.43 8.29
C ILE A 85 -5.14 -7.58 7.38
N ASP A 86 -5.77 -8.58 7.99
CA ASP A 86 -6.35 -9.70 7.28
C ASP A 86 -7.67 -9.28 6.61
N VAL A 87 -7.75 -9.35 5.28
CA VAL A 87 -8.92 -8.88 4.50
C VAL A 87 -9.57 -9.99 3.71
N THR A 88 -8.76 -10.66 2.88
CA THR A 88 -9.23 -11.73 2.02
C THR A 88 -8.49 -13.01 2.36
N PRO A 89 -9.18 -14.16 2.49
CA PRO A 89 -8.50 -15.43 2.58
C PRO A 89 -7.72 -15.70 1.29
N PHE A 90 -6.49 -16.21 1.42
CA PHE A 90 -5.61 -16.54 0.33
C PHE A 90 -5.17 -18.01 0.47
N HIS A 91 -6.00 -18.91 -0.09
CA HIS A 91 -5.89 -20.38 -0.25
C HIS A 91 -7.13 -21.11 0.30
N GLU A 92 -7.54 -22.23 -0.33
CA GLU A 92 -8.74 -23.00 0.07
C GLU A 92 -8.61 -23.67 1.45
N THR A 93 -7.38 -23.77 1.98
CA THR A 93 -7.07 -24.30 3.32
C THR A 93 -6.82 -23.20 4.35
N SER A 94 -7.30 -21.98 4.12
CA SER A 94 -7.25 -20.86 5.08
C SER A 94 -8.11 -21.15 6.31
N ASN A 95 -7.72 -22.16 7.08
CA ASN A 95 -8.18 -22.46 8.43
C ASN A 95 -7.44 -21.59 9.46
N GLY A 96 -6.56 -20.68 9.00
CA GLY A 96 -5.86 -19.71 9.82
C GLY A 96 -6.83 -18.68 10.40
N SER A 97 -6.65 -18.36 11.68
CA SER A 97 -7.47 -17.38 12.39
C SER A 97 -7.37 -16.02 11.72
N TRP A 98 -8.50 -15.33 11.59
CA TRP A 98 -8.59 -13.90 11.24
C TRP A 98 -8.13 -13.08 12.47
N VAL A 99 -6.82 -12.82 12.59
CA VAL A 99 -6.18 -12.26 13.80
C VAL A 99 -6.04 -10.74 13.72
N TYR A 100 -5.53 -10.21 12.61
CA TYR A 100 -5.21 -8.79 12.46
C TYR A 100 -6.40 -8.06 11.84
N ARG A 101 -7.18 -7.33 12.65
CA ARG A 101 -8.50 -6.81 12.25
C ARG A 101 -8.62 -5.30 12.22
N SER A 102 -7.67 -4.61 12.83
CA SER A 102 -7.72 -3.16 12.96
C SER A 102 -6.33 -2.58 12.77
N CYS A 103 -6.31 -1.43 12.10
CA CYS A 103 -5.12 -0.63 11.90
C CYS A 103 -4.65 0.07 13.18
N GLY A 104 -5.49 0.13 14.21
CA GLY A 104 -5.29 1.03 15.33
C GLY A 104 -5.41 2.51 14.92
N ARG A 105 -5.58 3.37 15.91
CA ARG A 105 -5.50 4.84 15.76
C ARG A 105 -5.05 5.44 17.09
N ILE A 106 -4.87 6.76 17.17
CA ILE A 106 -4.44 7.39 18.43
C ILE A 106 -5.34 6.97 19.59
N GLY A 107 -4.74 6.32 20.59
CA GLY A 107 -5.42 5.86 21.80
C GLY A 107 -6.35 4.67 21.60
N ILE A 108 -6.40 4.08 20.40
CA ILE A 108 -7.18 2.87 20.10
C ILE A 108 -6.22 1.76 19.65
N PRO A 109 -6.11 0.67 20.41
CA PRO A 109 -5.29 -0.46 20.05
C PRO A 109 -5.68 -1.12 18.73
N GLY A 110 -4.68 -1.66 18.03
CA GLY A 110 -4.89 -2.44 16.82
C GLY A 110 -3.61 -3.09 16.35
N ASN A 111 -3.41 -4.37 16.69
CA ASN A 111 -2.25 -5.12 16.20
C ASN A 111 -2.34 -5.26 14.69
N GLN A 112 -1.33 -4.73 14.00
CA GLN A 112 -1.16 -4.88 12.56
C GLN A 112 -0.31 -6.10 12.23
N GLY A 113 -0.62 -6.70 11.09
CA GLY A 113 -0.01 -7.93 10.60
C GLY A 113 -0.81 -8.58 9.48
N ILE A 114 -0.30 -9.68 8.94
CA ILE A 114 -1.00 -10.53 7.97
C ILE A 114 -0.80 -11.97 8.37
N SER A 115 -1.90 -12.64 8.70
CA SER A 115 -1.94 -14.04 9.09
C SER A 115 -1.54 -14.93 7.93
N THR A 116 -0.92 -16.07 8.24
CA THR A 116 -0.60 -17.09 7.25
C THR A 116 -1.87 -17.54 6.50
N GLY A 117 -1.84 -17.50 5.17
CA GLY A 117 -3.01 -17.85 4.34
C GLY A 117 -4.09 -16.76 4.26
N TRP A 118 -3.79 -15.54 4.72
CA TRP A 118 -4.57 -14.34 4.48
C TRP A 118 -3.82 -13.36 3.58
N ALA A 119 -4.57 -12.43 3.01
CA ALA A 119 -4.02 -11.31 2.27
C ALA A 119 -4.61 -10.00 2.78
N ASP A 120 -3.78 -8.98 2.77
CA ASP A 120 -4.27 -7.61 2.83
C ASP A 120 -4.71 -7.17 1.42
N THR A 121 -5.82 -6.46 1.32
CA THR A 121 -6.44 -6.11 0.04
C THR A 121 -6.92 -4.68 0.00
N TYR A 122 -6.17 -3.84 -0.70
CA TYR A 122 -6.57 -2.47 -1.00
C TYR A 122 -7.44 -2.46 -2.24
N VAL A 123 -8.76 -2.40 -2.04
CA VAL A 123 -9.73 -2.36 -3.13
C VAL A 123 -9.67 -1.02 -3.88
N LYS A 124 -9.92 -1.05 -5.18
CA LYS A 124 -9.93 0.15 -6.06
C LYS A 124 -10.76 1.35 -5.55
N SER A 125 -11.79 1.10 -4.75
CA SER A 125 -12.73 2.11 -4.23
C SER A 125 -12.24 2.73 -2.93
N LEU A 126 -11.11 2.25 -2.41
CA LEU A 126 -10.50 2.73 -1.19
C LEU A 126 -9.85 4.10 -1.42
N GLY A 127 -9.88 4.93 -0.39
CA GLY A 127 -9.18 6.21 -0.38
C GLY A 127 -7.70 6.03 -0.73
N GLY A 128 -7.14 6.99 -1.45
CA GLY A 128 -5.72 6.98 -1.84
C GLY A 128 -5.29 5.85 -2.78
N GLN A 129 -6.17 4.91 -3.15
CA GLN A 129 -5.85 3.74 -3.99
C GLN A 129 -5.94 4.06 -5.49
N TYR A 130 -5.10 4.99 -5.94
CA TYR A 130 -5.07 5.45 -7.32
C TYR A 130 -3.75 6.12 -7.73
N PHE A 131 -3.55 6.28 -9.05
CA PHE A 131 -2.66 7.30 -9.61
C PHE A 131 -3.46 8.55 -9.98
N LEU A 132 -2.95 9.72 -9.61
CA LEU A 132 -3.50 11.01 -10.03
C LEU A 132 -3.06 11.28 -11.47
N MET A 133 -4.00 11.31 -12.41
CA MET A 133 -3.67 11.42 -13.83
C MET A 133 -3.32 12.85 -14.24
N ASP A 134 -3.95 13.82 -13.59
CA ASP A 134 -3.76 15.26 -13.79
C ASP A 134 -2.81 15.87 -12.74
N ASP A 135 -1.87 15.09 -12.23
CA ASP A 135 -0.83 15.59 -11.33
C ASP A 135 0.00 16.67 -12.05
N PRO A 136 0.15 17.88 -11.47
CA PRO A 136 0.85 18.99 -12.13
C PRO A 136 2.37 18.79 -12.25
N VAL A 137 2.95 17.85 -11.49
CA VAL A 137 4.38 17.54 -11.46
C VAL A 137 4.69 16.28 -12.26
N ALA A 138 3.83 15.26 -12.19
CA ALA A 138 4.03 13.98 -12.84
C ALA A 138 2.73 13.44 -13.47
N PRO A 139 2.20 14.09 -14.53
CA PRO A 139 0.94 13.71 -15.14
C PRO A 139 1.02 12.34 -15.82
N VAL A 140 -0.09 11.58 -15.77
CA VAL A 140 -0.25 10.32 -16.51
C VAL A 140 -1.00 10.62 -17.80
N THR A 141 -0.29 10.61 -18.92
CA THR A 141 -0.86 10.85 -20.24
C THR A 141 -1.42 9.55 -20.84
N PRO A 142 -2.25 9.63 -21.88
CA PRO A 142 -2.62 8.46 -22.67
C PRO A 142 -1.40 7.74 -23.25
N GLY A 143 -1.42 6.41 -23.26
CA GLY A 143 -0.30 5.59 -23.72
C GLY A 143 -0.27 4.20 -23.10
N ASN A 144 0.78 3.44 -23.42
CA ASN A 144 1.04 2.14 -22.82
C ASN A 144 1.94 2.28 -21.60
N TYR A 145 1.62 1.53 -20.55
CA TYR A 145 2.33 1.56 -19.28
C TYR A 145 2.55 0.15 -18.75
N LEU A 146 3.63 -0.02 -17.99
CA LEU A 146 3.79 -1.12 -17.05
C LEU A 146 3.36 -0.62 -15.67
N LEU A 147 2.27 -1.17 -15.14
CA LEU A 147 1.92 -1.02 -13.72
C LEU A 147 2.76 -2.00 -12.92
N ARG A 148 3.56 -1.47 -11.98
CA ARG A 148 4.43 -2.24 -11.09
C ARG A 148 4.08 -1.95 -9.64
N ILE A 149 3.88 -3.02 -8.89
CA ILE A 149 3.69 -3.01 -7.44
C ILE A 149 4.86 -3.76 -6.83
N THR A 150 5.58 -3.13 -5.90
CA THR A 150 6.63 -3.77 -5.11
C THR A 150 6.22 -3.75 -3.64
N VAL A 151 6.00 -4.92 -3.05
CA VAL A 151 5.69 -5.09 -1.63
C VAL A 151 6.99 -5.17 -0.84
N ASN A 152 7.03 -4.61 0.38
CA ASN A 152 8.20 -4.53 1.24
C ASN A 152 9.51 -4.20 0.46
N PRO A 153 9.52 -3.11 -0.33
CA PRO A 153 10.61 -2.80 -1.23
C PRO A 153 11.94 -2.66 -0.48
N PRO A 154 13.06 -3.12 -1.07
CA PRO A 154 14.39 -2.90 -0.50
C PRO A 154 14.70 -1.40 -0.45
N PHE A 155 15.34 -0.96 0.62
CA PHE A 155 15.83 0.41 0.76
C PHE A 155 17.20 0.48 1.44
N VAL A 156 17.90 1.59 1.25
CA VAL A 156 19.12 1.90 2.02
C VAL A 156 18.69 2.78 3.18
N ALA A 157 18.76 2.26 4.41
CA ALA A 157 18.37 3.02 5.59
C ALA A 157 19.34 4.19 5.82
N SER A 158 18.78 5.38 6.04
CA SER A 158 19.55 6.48 6.62
C SER A 158 19.76 6.27 8.14
N ASN A 159 20.68 7.01 8.77
CA ASN A 159 20.96 6.91 10.21
C ASN A 159 19.74 7.11 11.13
N LYS A 160 18.61 7.63 10.60
CA LYS A 160 17.38 7.92 11.33
C LYS A 160 16.22 6.99 10.95
N GLU A 161 16.47 6.01 10.09
CA GLU A 161 15.44 5.07 9.64
C GLU A 161 15.73 3.69 10.21
N PRO A 162 14.69 2.95 10.64
CA PRO A 162 14.88 1.59 11.08
C PRO A 162 15.30 0.70 9.91
N CYS A 163 16.09 -0.33 10.22
CA CYS A 163 16.40 -1.43 9.32
C CYS A 163 16.04 -2.76 10.00
N PRO A 164 14.74 -3.08 10.14
CA PRO A 164 14.29 -4.25 10.91
C PRO A 164 14.79 -5.58 10.34
N ALA A 165 14.86 -5.69 9.02
CA ALA A 165 15.40 -6.85 8.32
C ALA A 165 16.43 -6.41 7.27
N LEU A 166 17.54 -7.13 7.17
CA LEU A 166 18.61 -6.91 6.20
C LEU A 166 18.69 -8.12 5.26
N ASP A 167 18.60 -7.89 3.95
CA ASP A 167 18.75 -8.94 2.95
C ASP A 167 20.22 -9.32 2.70
N THR A 168 20.44 -10.33 1.86
CA THR A 168 21.78 -10.81 1.52
C THR A 168 22.59 -9.83 0.65
N ASN A 169 21.94 -8.84 0.03
CA ASN A 169 22.56 -7.80 -0.77
C ASN A 169 22.86 -6.52 0.05
N GLY A 170 22.51 -6.51 1.34
CA GLY A 170 22.71 -5.37 2.23
C GLY A 170 21.62 -4.30 2.16
N PHE A 171 20.45 -4.61 1.59
CA PHE A 171 19.27 -3.74 1.62
C PHE A 171 18.40 -4.01 2.84
N CYS A 172 17.83 -2.96 3.39
CA CYS A 172 16.87 -3.02 4.48
C CYS A 172 15.45 -3.29 3.95
N HIS A 173 14.67 -3.97 4.77
CA HIS A 173 13.24 -4.25 4.60
C HIS A 173 12.54 -3.99 5.93
N MET A 174 11.26 -3.56 5.88
CA MET A 174 10.53 -3.20 7.10
C MET A 174 10.06 -4.41 7.90
N PHE A 175 9.99 -5.57 7.27
CA PHE A 175 9.78 -6.84 7.95
C PHE A 175 10.54 -7.97 7.25
N LYS A 176 10.76 -9.04 8.00
CA LYS A 176 11.45 -10.23 7.51
C LYS A 176 10.50 -11.07 6.67
N GLU A 177 10.97 -11.51 5.52
CA GLU A 177 10.29 -12.51 4.68
C GLU A 177 11.24 -13.69 4.41
N SER A 178 10.67 -14.85 4.07
CA SER A 178 11.45 -16.02 3.68
C SER A 178 12.03 -15.90 2.26
N ASP A 179 11.39 -15.09 1.40
CA ASP A 179 11.78 -14.86 0.02
C ASP A 179 11.38 -13.46 -0.45
N TYR A 180 12.36 -12.59 -0.70
CA TYR A 180 12.13 -11.23 -1.23
C TYR A 180 12.05 -11.18 -2.77
N SER A 181 12.35 -12.28 -3.45
CA SER A 181 12.44 -12.31 -4.93
C SER A 181 11.07 -12.30 -5.62
N ASN A 182 10.00 -12.55 -4.86
CA ASN A 182 8.63 -12.61 -5.35
C ASN A 182 7.78 -11.36 -5.01
N ASN A 183 8.41 -10.33 -4.41
CA ASN A 183 7.75 -9.12 -3.92
C ASN A 183 7.24 -8.17 -5.02
N VAL A 184 7.43 -8.50 -6.30
CA VAL A 184 7.12 -7.63 -7.44
C VAL A 184 6.00 -8.22 -8.28
N GLY A 185 4.86 -7.53 -8.34
CA GLY A 185 3.75 -7.80 -9.25
C GLY A 185 3.70 -6.77 -10.39
N GLN A 186 3.50 -7.21 -11.64
CA GLN A 186 3.51 -6.32 -12.80
C GLN A 186 2.45 -6.70 -13.84
N VAL A 187 1.87 -5.68 -14.49
CA VAL A 187 0.92 -5.87 -15.59
C VAL A 187 1.03 -4.73 -16.60
N TYR A 188 0.97 -5.05 -17.89
CA TYR A 188 0.88 -4.06 -18.96
C TYR A 188 -0.55 -3.53 -19.07
N ILE A 189 -0.69 -2.21 -19.13
CA ILE A 189 -1.98 -1.53 -19.29
C ILE A 189 -1.90 -0.48 -20.39
N THR A 190 -3.05 -0.14 -20.96
CA THR A 190 -3.19 1.01 -21.85
C THR A 190 -4.10 2.05 -21.20
N VAL A 191 -3.58 3.26 -21.06
CA VAL A 191 -4.36 4.44 -20.65
C VAL A 191 -4.92 5.10 -21.92
N PRO A 192 -6.24 5.12 -22.12
CA PRO A 192 -6.84 5.62 -23.36
C PRO A 192 -6.77 7.16 -23.47
N ASP A 193 -6.83 7.68 -24.70
CA ASP A 193 -6.88 9.12 -25.01
C ASP A 193 -8.14 9.80 -24.48
N ARG A 194 -9.24 9.03 -24.43
CA ARG A 194 -10.55 9.42 -23.96
C ARG A 194 -11.10 8.30 -23.10
N VAL A 195 -11.57 8.64 -21.91
CA VAL A 195 -12.57 7.80 -21.22
C VAL A 195 -13.85 7.92 -22.06
N GLY A 196 -14.17 6.89 -22.84
CA GLY A 196 -15.45 6.83 -23.55
C GLY A 196 -16.61 6.98 -22.55
N LYS A 197 -17.83 7.25 -23.04
CA LYS A 197 -19.05 7.23 -22.20
C LYS A 197 -19.22 5.91 -21.41
N THR A 198 -18.47 4.88 -21.79
CA THR A 198 -18.42 3.52 -21.24
C THR A 198 -17.02 3.15 -20.76
N GLY A 199 -16.23 4.08 -20.19
CA GLY A 199 -14.92 3.77 -19.62
C GLY A 199 -15.01 2.62 -18.59
N TRP A 200 -14.80 1.39 -19.06
CA TRP A 200 -14.98 0.17 -18.28
C TRP A 200 -13.62 -0.24 -17.71
N GLY A 201 -13.29 0.34 -16.56
CA GLY A 201 -12.52 -0.38 -15.55
C GLY A 201 -13.50 -1.10 -14.62
N PRO A 202 -13.07 -2.10 -13.83
CA PRO A 202 -13.91 -2.63 -12.77
C PRO A 202 -14.40 -1.43 -11.94
N GLY A 203 -15.70 -1.13 -11.94
CA GLY A 203 -16.28 0.03 -11.22
C GLY A 203 -16.94 1.11 -12.06
N GLY A 204 -17.10 0.94 -13.38
CA GLY A 204 -17.88 1.87 -14.21
C GLY A 204 -19.36 2.05 -13.79
N ASN A 205 -19.87 1.19 -12.90
CA ASN A 205 -21.22 1.30 -12.30
C ASN A 205 -21.20 1.81 -10.85
N ASP A 206 -20.02 1.92 -10.24
CA ASP A 206 -19.85 2.48 -8.90
C ASP A 206 -19.77 4.00 -9.16
N GLY A 207 -20.83 4.75 -8.83
CA GLY A 207 -20.99 6.16 -9.21
C GLY A 207 -19.72 6.99 -9.03
N ASN A 208 -19.52 7.98 -9.91
CA ASN A 208 -18.34 8.85 -9.90
C ASN A 208 -17.98 9.26 -8.47
N LEU A 209 -16.82 8.84 -7.99
CA LEU A 209 -16.20 9.38 -6.78
C LEU A 209 -15.77 10.82 -7.12
N THR A 210 -16.70 11.76 -7.03
CA THR A 210 -16.56 13.15 -7.52
C THR A 210 -15.70 14.03 -6.62
N SER A 211 -15.42 13.57 -5.39
CA SER A 211 -14.49 14.20 -4.47
C SER A 211 -14.17 13.24 -3.35
N GLU A 212 -12.89 12.95 -3.14
CA GLU A 212 -12.43 12.29 -1.91
C GLU A 212 -11.63 13.32 -1.12
N ALA A 213 -12.05 13.56 0.13
CA ALA A 213 -11.07 13.94 1.15
C ALA A 213 -10.04 12.81 1.21
N SER A 214 -8.77 13.18 1.19
CA SER A 214 -7.67 12.23 1.18
C SER A 214 -7.83 11.24 2.34
N ASP A 215 -7.85 9.96 2.00
CA ASP A 215 -7.52 8.79 2.83
C ASP A 215 -8.20 8.67 4.20
N ASP A 216 -9.52 8.50 4.26
CA ASP A 216 -10.19 7.86 5.41
C ASP A 216 -10.27 6.34 5.13
N GLU A 217 -9.20 5.63 5.51
CA GLU A 217 -9.07 4.16 5.50
C GLU A 217 -9.92 3.48 6.60
N ASP A 218 -11.04 4.10 7.01
CA ASP A 218 -12.03 3.48 7.88
C ASP A 218 -12.84 2.48 7.03
N ARG A 219 -12.35 1.23 6.94
CA ARG A 219 -13.12 0.16 6.32
C ARG A 219 -14.41 -0.06 7.13
N PRO A 220 -15.57 -0.22 6.47
CA PRO A 220 -16.82 -0.49 7.15
C PRO A 220 -16.69 -1.78 7.95
N THR A 221 -16.99 -1.71 9.25
CA THR A 221 -17.30 -2.89 10.04
C THR A 221 -18.53 -3.54 9.40
N LYS A 222 -18.42 -4.82 9.02
CA LYS A 222 -19.58 -5.61 8.58
C LYS A 222 -20.75 -5.47 9.54
#